data_AF-A0A6J6MGD4-F1
#
_entry.id   AF-A0A6J6MGD4-F1
#
_cell.length_a   1.000
_cell.length_b   1.000
_cell.length_c   1.000
_cell.angle_alpha   90.00
_cell.angle_beta   90.00
_cell.angle_gamma   90.00
#
_symmetry.space_group_name_H-M   'P 1'
#
loop_
_entity.id
_entity.type
_entity.pdbx_description
1 polymer ?
#
loop_
_entity_poly.entity_id
_entity_poly.type
_entity_poly.pdbx_seq_one_letter_code
_entity_poly.pdbx_strand_id
1 'polypeptide(L)'
;MALFKKSTKAKDPQAFDALELARTAVLADAGDSALVGEFISVDFDDEDRIASYMFEAFLQGYKGWRWVVTVAKIDTDSDATVCDVVVLPGPDALLAPEWIPYIDRIQPGDIGVGDILPSNPDDARLVPGFAALPGDEDLDAMQIWELGLGRPRVMSIEGRDQASKRWYTGDRGPDSAIAKMAPKPCVSCGFFVPISGSLRGSFGVCANAISPEDARVVSVDHGCGAHSEATL
;
A
#
# COMPACT_ATOMS: atom_id res chain seq x y z
N MET A 1 -27.92 -24.63 -18.10
CA MET A 1 -28.45 -23.62 -19.03
C MET A 1 -29.72 -23.04 -18.42
N ALA A 2 -29.57 -22.07 -17.53
CA ALA A 2 -30.67 -21.50 -16.76
C ALA A 2 -31.43 -20.46 -17.61
N LEU A 3 -32.75 -20.62 -17.68
CA LEU A 3 -33.67 -19.79 -18.44
C LEU A 3 -33.77 -18.39 -17.82
N PHE A 4 -33.45 -17.36 -18.62
CA PHE A 4 -33.75 -15.96 -18.31
C PHE A 4 -35.27 -15.75 -18.30
N LYS A 5 -35.84 -15.62 -17.10
CA LYS A 5 -37.23 -15.21 -16.91
C LYS A 5 -37.28 -13.69 -17.03
N LYS A 6 -37.74 -13.17 -18.17
CA LYS A 6 -38.10 -11.75 -18.32
C LYS A 6 -39.21 -11.44 -17.32
N SER A 7 -38.88 -10.71 -16.25
CA SER A 7 -39.86 -10.13 -15.35
C SER A 7 -40.39 -8.85 -16.01
N THR A 8 -41.58 -8.93 -16.58
CA THR A 8 -42.39 -7.76 -16.93
C THR A 8 -42.88 -7.13 -15.62
N LYS A 9 -42.21 -6.07 -15.14
CA LYS A 9 -42.69 -5.28 -14.01
C LYS A 9 -44.01 -4.61 -14.42
N ALA A 10 -45.07 -4.94 -13.69
CA ALA A 10 -46.37 -4.29 -13.77
C ALA A 10 -46.23 -2.79 -13.43
N LYS A 11 -47.14 -1.96 -13.93
CA LYS A 11 -47.26 -0.54 -13.53
C LYS A 11 -47.31 -0.45 -12.00
N ASP A 12 -46.23 0.04 -11.40
CA ASP A 12 -46.13 0.26 -9.96
C ASP A 12 -47.07 1.41 -9.54
N PRO A 13 -47.55 1.40 -8.28
CA PRO A 13 -48.41 2.45 -7.72
C PRO A 13 -47.67 3.79 -7.75
N GLN A 14 -48.43 4.87 -7.80
CA GLN A 14 -48.01 6.19 -8.26
C GLN A 14 -46.90 6.81 -7.38
N ALA A 15 -45.64 6.57 -7.73
CA ALA A 15 -44.50 7.31 -7.22
C ALA A 15 -44.77 8.82 -7.37
N PHE A 16 -44.62 9.58 -6.29
CA PHE A 16 -44.94 11.00 -6.28
C PHE A 16 -43.92 11.79 -7.10
N ASP A 17 -44.38 12.84 -7.77
CA ASP A 17 -43.50 13.73 -8.54
C ASP A 17 -43.25 15.02 -7.75
N ALA A 18 -41.99 15.21 -7.36
CA ALA A 18 -41.50 16.38 -6.65
C ALA A 18 -40.25 16.97 -7.33
N LEU A 19 -40.08 16.78 -8.65
CA LEU A 19 -38.91 17.27 -9.38
C LEU A 19 -38.70 18.78 -9.25
N GLU A 20 -39.76 19.57 -9.38
CA GLU A 20 -39.68 21.04 -9.27
C GLU A 20 -39.35 21.50 -7.85
N LEU A 21 -39.87 20.79 -6.83
CA LEU A 21 -39.53 21.04 -5.43
C LEU A 21 -38.04 20.76 -5.20
N ALA A 22 -37.54 19.63 -5.70
CA ALA A 22 -36.14 19.26 -5.61
C ALA A 22 -35.24 20.25 -6.35
N ARG A 23 -35.62 20.67 -7.56
CA ARG A 23 -34.87 21.65 -8.36
C ARG A 23 -34.80 23.01 -7.67
N THR A 24 -35.90 23.44 -7.04
CA THR A 24 -35.94 24.68 -6.27
C THR A 24 -35.02 24.60 -5.05
N ALA A 25 -35.04 23.47 -4.35
CA ALA A 25 -34.22 23.25 -3.16
C ALA A 25 -32.72 23.26 -3.46
N VAL A 26 -32.27 22.55 -4.51
CA VAL A 26 -30.85 22.53 -4.89
C VAL A 26 -30.36 23.90 -5.37
N LEU A 27 -31.18 24.64 -6.12
CA LEU A 27 -30.83 25.99 -6.57
C LEU A 27 -30.70 26.97 -5.38
N ALA A 28 -31.53 26.79 -4.36
CA ALA A 28 -31.46 27.59 -3.14
C ALA A 28 -30.19 27.29 -2.32
N ASP A 29 -29.80 26.02 -2.22
CA ASP A 29 -28.61 25.60 -1.46
C ASP A 29 -27.30 25.93 -2.20
N ALA A 30 -27.25 25.70 -3.51
CA ALA A 30 -26.06 25.95 -4.33
C ALA A 30 -25.67 27.43 -4.37
N GLY A 31 -26.61 28.36 -4.19
CA GLY A 31 -26.38 29.82 -4.19
C GLY A 31 -26.07 30.43 -5.55
N ASP A 32 -25.69 29.62 -6.55
CA ASP A 32 -25.54 30.01 -7.95
C ASP A 32 -26.11 28.91 -8.87
N SER A 33 -27.05 29.31 -9.73
CA SER A 33 -27.66 28.43 -10.73
C SER A 33 -26.67 27.79 -11.69
N ALA A 34 -25.49 28.38 -11.92
CA ALA A 34 -24.47 27.80 -12.77
C ALA A 34 -23.82 26.54 -12.17
N LEU A 35 -23.97 26.30 -10.85
CA LEU A 35 -23.41 25.15 -10.15
C LEU A 35 -24.31 23.90 -10.21
N VAL A 36 -25.54 24.05 -10.70
CA VAL A 36 -26.54 22.98 -10.82
C VAL A 36 -26.85 22.77 -12.31
N GLY A 37 -26.63 21.56 -12.81
CA GLY A 37 -26.91 21.20 -14.20
C GLY A 37 -28.23 20.46 -14.38
N GLU A 38 -28.25 19.58 -15.38
CA GLU A 38 -29.45 18.85 -15.77
C GLU A 38 -29.85 17.79 -14.74
N PHE A 39 -31.14 17.43 -14.75
CA PHE A 39 -31.66 16.30 -13.99
C PHE A 39 -31.12 14.99 -14.58
N ILE A 40 -30.60 14.12 -13.70
CA ILE A 40 -29.98 12.85 -14.09
C ILE A 40 -30.94 11.69 -13.88
N SER A 41 -31.40 11.51 -12.64
CA SER A 41 -32.22 10.36 -12.23
C SER A 41 -32.93 10.64 -10.92
N VAL A 42 -33.98 9.87 -10.67
CA VAL A 42 -34.67 9.80 -9.37
C VAL A 42 -34.67 8.36 -8.91
N ASP A 43 -34.25 8.14 -7.68
CA ASP A 43 -34.30 6.84 -7.02
C ASP A 43 -35.30 6.89 -5.86
N PHE A 44 -36.23 5.94 -5.84
CA PHE A 44 -37.21 5.80 -4.77
C PHE A 44 -36.77 4.72 -3.77
N ASP A 45 -37.18 4.89 -2.50
CA ASP A 45 -37.07 3.83 -1.51
C ASP A 45 -38.08 2.70 -1.77
N ASP A 46 -37.96 1.59 -1.03
CA ASP A 46 -38.80 0.39 -1.24
C ASP A 46 -40.30 0.63 -1.03
N GLU A 47 -40.67 1.70 -0.30
CA GLU A 47 -42.07 2.07 -0.02
C GLU A 47 -42.59 3.22 -0.90
N ASP A 48 -41.80 3.71 -1.87
CA ASP A 48 -42.11 4.86 -2.74
C ASP A 48 -42.51 6.15 -1.97
N ARG A 49 -42.00 6.31 -0.73
CA ARG A 49 -42.25 7.48 0.15
C ARG A 49 -41.09 8.44 0.20
N ILE A 50 -39.90 8.00 -0.16
CA ILE A 50 -38.69 8.81 -0.19
C ILE A 50 -38.12 8.76 -1.60
N ALA A 51 -37.82 9.93 -2.16
CA ALA A 51 -37.27 10.09 -3.51
C ALA A 51 -35.98 10.90 -3.44
N SER A 52 -34.90 10.37 -4.00
CA SER A 52 -33.61 11.06 -4.14
C SER A 52 -33.44 11.55 -5.57
N TYR A 53 -33.64 12.85 -5.78
CA TYR A 53 -33.49 13.51 -7.08
C TYR A 53 -32.03 13.92 -7.28
N MET A 54 -31.44 13.48 -8.38
CA MET A 54 -30.04 13.73 -8.70
C MET A 54 -29.88 14.73 -9.84
N PHE A 55 -29.00 15.71 -9.66
CA PHE A 55 -28.64 16.73 -10.67
C PHE A 55 -27.13 16.77 -10.88
N GLU A 56 -26.69 17.20 -12.06
CA GLU A 56 -25.27 17.45 -12.30
C GLU A 56 -24.73 18.55 -11.38
N ALA A 57 -23.54 18.35 -10.82
CA ALA A 57 -22.86 19.36 -10.01
C ALA A 57 -21.66 19.95 -10.75
N PHE A 58 -21.66 21.27 -10.95
CA PHE A 58 -20.55 22.02 -11.55
C PHE A 58 -19.68 22.71 -10.49
N LEU A 59 -19.42 22.00 -9.39
CA LEU A 59 -18.60 22.48 -8.27
C LEU A 59 -17.10 22.31 -8.54
N GLN A 60 -16.31 23.37 -8.31
CA GLN A 60 -14.87 23.32 -8.47
C GLN A 60 -14.24 22.28 -7.52
N GLY A 61 -13.48 21.34 -8.07
CA GLY A 61 -12.84 20.24 -7.32
C GLY A 61 -13.70 18.98 -7.15
N TYR A 62 -15.01 19.06 -7.44
CA TYR A 62 -15.97 17.96 -7.30
C TYR A 62 -16.35 17.38 -8.68
N LYS A 63 -15.33 17.05 -9.50
CA LYS A 63 -15.56 16.49 -10.84
C LYS A 63 -16.25 15.13 -10.74
N GLY A 64 -17.39 14.99 -11.44
CA GLY A 64 -18.18 13.76 -11.47
C GLY A 64 -19.09 13.55 -10.26
N TRP A 65 -19.19 14.54 -9.37
CA TRP A 65 -20.13 14.54 -8.25
C TRP A 65 -21.51 15.03 -8.71
N ARG A 66 -22.53 14.75 -7.90
CA ARG A 66 -23.93 15.05 -8.18
C ARG A 66 -24.54 15.74 -6.98
N TRP A 67 -25.40 16.71 -7.24
CA TRP A 67 -26.34 17.19 -6.23
C TRP A 67 -27.40 16.14 -6.04
N VAL A 68 -27.74 15.85 -4.78
CA VAL A 68 -28.79 14.91 -4.42
C VAL A 68 -29.72 15.62 -3.46
N VAL A 69 -31.00 15.64 -3.81
CA VAL A 69 -32.06 16.20 -2.98
C VAL A 69 -32.98 15.07 -2.59
N THR A 70 -33.01 14.76 -1.30
CA THR A 70 -33.95 13.77 -0.78
C THR A 70 -35.25 14.45 -0.38
N VAL A 71 -36.35 13.96 -0.93
CA VAL A 71 -37.71 14.43 -0.68
C VAL A 71 -38.52 13.29 -0.08
N ALA A 72 -39.26 13.56 0.99
CA ALA A 72 -40.16 12.60 1.61
C ALA A 72 -41.62 13.04 1.51
N LYS A 73 -42.49 12.06 1.27
CA LYS A 73 -43.95 12.19 1.28
C LYS A 73 -44.53 11.14 2.24
N ILE A 74 -45.17 11.60 3.31
CA ILE A 74 -45.57 10.74 4.44
C ILE A 74 -46.71 9.79 4.03
N ASP A 75 -47.70 10.29 3.31
CA ASP A 75 -48.83 9.58 2.74
C ASP A 75 -49.33 10.25 1.45
N THR A 76 -50.31 9.65 0.77
CA THR A 76 -50.81 10.12 -0.53
C THR A 76 -51.35 11.56 -0.50
N ASP A 77 -51.94 11.96 0.63
CA ASP A 77 -52.64 13.25 0.80
C ASP A 77 -51.73 14.35 1.39
N SER A 78 -50.60 13.97 1.99
CA SER A 78 -49.60 14.89 2.52
C SER A 78 -48.81 15.60 1.42
N ASP A 79 -48.36 16.83 1.68
CA ASP A 79 -47.43 17.52 0.80
C ASP A 79 -46.03 16.90 0.88
N ALA A 80 -45.31 16.85 -0.24
CA ALA A 80 -43.92 16.42 -0.27
C ALA A 80 -43.01 17.46 0.40
N THR A 81 -42.03 17.02 1.18
CA THR A 81 -41.11 17.88 1.94
C THR A 81 -39.66 17.52 1.67
N VAL A 82 -38.78 18.52 1.63
CA VAL A 82 -37.34 18.30 1.43
C VAL A 82 -36.71 17.88 2.76
N CYS A 83 -36.00 16.75 2.75
CA CYS A 83 -35.27 16.24 3.91
C CYS A 83 -33.87 16.87 3.98
N ASP A 84 -33.13 16.80 2.89
CA ASP A 84 -31.78 17.33 2.78
C ASP A 84 -31.41 17.67 1.33
N VAL A 85 -30.33 18.46 1.20
CA VAL A 85 -29.63 18.73 -0.04
C VAL A 85 -28.16 18.42 0.24
N VAL A 86 -27.60 17.47 -0.49
CA VAL A 86 -26.21 17.01 -0.31
C VAL A 86 -25.51 16.88 -1.65
N VAL A 87 -24.18 16.81 -1.61
CA VAL A 87 -23.37 16.48 -2.79
C VAL A 87 -22.78 15.10 -2.58
N LEU A 88 -23.10 14.16 -3.46
CA LEU A 88 -22.62 12.78 -3.39
C LEU A 88 -21.76 12.43 -4.61
N PRO A 89 -20.76 11.55 -4.45
CA PRO A 89 -19.93 11.12 -5.56
C PRO A 89 -20.75 10.29 -6.55
N GLY A 90 -20.76 10.71 -7.81
CA GLY A 90 -21.26 9.89 -8.91
C GLY A 90 -20.27 8.79 -9.31
N PRO A 91 -20.63 7.95 -10.30
CA PRO A 91 -19.77 6.87 -10.79
C PRO A 91 -18.45 7.36 -11.39
N ASP A 92 -18.44 8.60 -11.89
CA ASP A 92 -17.27 9.24 -12.49
C ASP A 92 -16.58 10.21 -11.51
N ALA A 93 -16.95 10.18 -10.22
CA ALA A 93 -16.42 11.08 -9.22
C ALA A 93 -14.94 10.79 -8.94
N LEU A 94 -14.13 11.84 -8.89
CA LEU A 94 -12.78 11.74 -8.36
C LEU A 94 -12.86 11.59 -6.84
N LEU A 95 -12.57 10.38 -6.35
CA LEU A 95 -12.51 10.05 -4.93
C LEU A 95 -11.07 10.07 -4.41
N ALA A 96 -10.94 10.29 -3.10
CA ALA A 96 -9.66 10.10 -2.43
C ALA A 96 -9.25 8.62 -2.48
N PRO A 97 -7.93 8.32 -2.53
CA PRO A 97 -7.44 6.96 -2.33
C PRO A 97 -7.89 6.39 -0.98
N GLU A 98 -7.87 5.06 -0.87
CA GLU A 98 -8.13 4.39 0.40
C GLU A 98 -7.13 4.85 1.47
N TRP A 99 -7.63 5.10 2.68
CA TRP A 99 -6.79 5.51 3.79
C TRP A 99 -5.96 4.31 4.28
N ILE A 100 -4.65 4.49 4.33
CA ILE A 100 -3.71 3.46 4.81
C ILE A 100 -3.27 3.83 6.24
N PRO A 101 -3.22 2.91 7.22
CA PRO A 101 -2.66 3.19 8.55
C PRO A 101 -1.21 3.69 8.48
N TYR A 102 -0.82 4.62 9.37
CA TYR A 102 0.53 5.22 9.32
C TYR A 102 1.66 4.17 9.38
N ILE A 103 1.48 3.11 10.18
CA ILE A 103 2.46 2.02 10.29
C ILE A 103 2.69 1.28 8.96
N ASP A 104 1.66 1.22 8.11
CA ASP A 104 1.70 0.55 6.81
C ASP A 104 2.19 1.50 5.69
N ARG A 105 2.38 2.79 6.00
CA ARG A 105 2.92 3.78 5.06
C ARG A 105 4.43 3.81 5.01
N ILE A 106 5.12 3.35 6.07
CA ILE A 106 6.57 3.47 6.20
C ILE A 106 7.25 2.56 5.17
N GLN A 107 8.04 3.17 4.29
CA GLN A 107 8.80 2.52 3.23
C GLN A 107 10.30 2.52 3.52
N PRO A 108 11.08 1.66 2.83
CA PRO A 108 12.53 1.73 2.86
C PRO A 108 13.02 3.13 2.48
N GLY A 109 13.77 3.77 3.38
CA GLY A 109 14.32 5.12 3.18
C GLY A 109 13.60 6.23 3.94
N ASP A 110 12.42 5.96 4.52
CA ASP A 110 11.66 6.96 5.28
C ASP A 110 12.27 7.30 6.65
N ILE A 111 13.15 6.43 7.16
CA ILE A 111 13.78 6.59 8.48
C ILE A 111 15.08 7.37 8.34
N GLY A 112 15.13 8.55 8.96
CA GLY A 112 16.26 9.47 8.96
C GLY A 112 17.04 9.53 10.27
N VAL A 113 17.90 10.54 10.39
CA VAL A 113 18.74 10.75 11.57
C VAL A 113 17.89 11.21 12.74
N GLY A 114 17.87 10.42 13.82
CA GLY A 114 17.14 10.72 15.06
C GLY A 114 15.77 10.06 15.14
N ASP A 115 15.28 9.44 14.06
CA ASP A 115 14.02 8.72 14.07
C ASP A 115 14.14 7.40 14.84
N ILE A 116 13.13 7.10 15.65
CA ILE A 116 13.01 5.84 16.37
C ILE A 116 11.78 5.12 15.85
N LEU A 117 12.01 4.07 15.06
CA LEU A 117 10.96 3.15 14.63
C LEU A 117 10.92 1.95 15.60
N PRO A 118 9.93 1.88 16.52
CA PRO A 118 9.80 0.72 17.38
C PRO A 118 9.45 -0.52 16.53
N SER A 119 10.21 -1.59 16.71
CA SER A 119 9.89 -2.88 16.12
C SER A 119 8.57 -3.41 16.67
N ASN A 120 7.75 -4.05 15.83
CA ASN A 120 6.60 -4.82 16.28
C ASN A 120 7.05 -5.96 17.24
N PRO A 121 6.40 -6.16 18.40
CA PRO A 121 6.65 -7.32 19.26
C PRO A 121 6.53 -8.66 18.54
N ASP A 122 5.58 -8.76 17.60
CA ASP A 122 5.26 -9.97 16.84
C ASP A 122 5.90 -9.98 15.43
N ASP A 123 7.02 -9.25 15.25
CA ASP A 123 7.77 -9.27 13.99
C ASP A 123 8.40 -10.64 13.75
N ALA A 124 7.87 -11.39 12.78
CA ALA A 124 8.33 -12.73 12.43
C ALA A 124 9.81 -12.79 11.99
N ARG A 125 10.40 -11.65 11.62
CA ARG A 125 11.83 -11.53 11.28
C ARG A 125 12.73 -11.55 12.52
N LEU A 126 12.16 -11.49 13.72
CA LEU A 126 12.88 -11.46 14.99
C LEU A 126 12.48 -12.65 15.88
N VAL A 127 13.46 -13.22 16.57
CA VAL A 127 13.26 -14.23 17.62
C VAL A 127 14.05 -13.83 18.87
N PRO A 128 13.68 -14.34 20.06
CA PRO A 128 14.49 -14.14 21.26
C PRO A 128 15.95 -14.59 21.06
N GLY A 129 16.91 -13.88 21.66
CA GLY A 129 18.35 -14.15 21.46
C GLY A 129 18.76 -15.60 21.79
N PHE A 130 18.16 -16.20 22.83
CA PHE A 130 18.44 -17.59 23.21
C PHE A 130 17.94 -18.62 22.18
N ALA A 131 16.97 -18.27 21.33
CA ALA A 131 16.40 -19.17 20.33
C ALA A 131 17.26 -19.28 19.05
N ALA A 132 18.40 -18.58 19.00
CA ALA A 132 19.35 -18.68 17.89
C ALA A 132 20.38 -19.82 18.04
N LEU A 133 20.36 -20.58 19.14
CA LEU A 133 21.32 -21.65 19.40
C LEU A 133 20.96 -22.96 18.67
N PRO A 134 21.93 -23.65 18.05
CA PRO A 134 21.91 -25.11 17.97
C PRO A 134 22.02 -25.67 19.40
N GLY A 135 21.26 -26.70 19.74
CA GLY A 135 21.26 -27.33 21.07
C GLY A 135 22.51 -28.15 21.39
N ASP A 136 23.68 -27.52 21.27
CA ASP A 136 25.00 -28.14 21.49
C ASP A 136 25.60 -27.61 22.80
N GLU A 137 25.82 -28.51 23.76
CA GLU A 137 26.26 -28.19 25.12
C GLU A 137 27.75 -27.82 25.21
N ASP A 138 28.53 -28.00 24.13
CA ASP A 138 29.97 -27.73 24.08
C ASP A 138 30.35 -26.36 23.46
N LEU A 139 29.39 -25.43 23.31
CA LEU A 139 29.62 -24.12 22.66
C LEU A 139 30.41 -23.12 23.52
N ASP A 140 31.51 -22.61 22.97
CA ASP A 140 32.42 -21.63 23.61
C ASP A 140 31.75 -20.26 23.90
N ALA A 141 32.15 -19.62 25.00
CA ALA A 141 31.65 -18.33 25.48
C ALA A 141 31.92 -17.13 24.55
N MET A 142 32.87 -17.23 23.62
CA MET A 142 33.01 -16.23 22.55
C MET A 142 32.00 -16.46 21.40
N GLN A 143 31.64 -17.71 21.09
CA GLN A 143 30.56 -18.01 20.15
C GLN A 143 29.18 -17.66 20.73
N ILE A 144 29.01 -17.70 22.05
CA ILE A 144 27.81 -17.27 22.77
C ILE A 144 27.34 -15.86 22.31
N TRP A 145 28.24 -14.88 22.19
CA TRP A 145 27.88 -13.51 21.76
C TRP A 145 27.55 -13.41 20.26
N GLU A 146 28.31 -14.08 19.40
CA GLU A 146 28.02 -14.20 17.95
C GLU A 146 26.70 -14.92 17.67
N LEU A 147 26.28 -15.81 18.57
CA LEU A 147 24.99 -16.51 18.55
C LEU A 147 23.84 -15.66 19.10
N GLY A 148 24.11 -14.44 19.55
CA GLY A 148 23.09 -13.49 20.02
C GLY A 148 22.82 -13.49 21.51
N LEU A 149 23.57 -14.24 22.32
CA LEU A 149 23.47 -14.17 23.77
C LEU A 149 24.03 -12.81 24.22
N GLY A 150 23.15 -11.97 24.78
CA GLY A 150 23.40 -10.54 25.05
C GLY A 150 22.48 -9.60 24.28
N ARG A 151 21.81 -10.09 23.23
CA ARG A 151 20.78 -9.34 22.50
C ARG A 151 19.39 -9.81 22.93
N PRO A 152 18.43 -8.88 23.19
CA PRO A 152 17.07 -9.28 23.54
C PRO A 152 16.40 -10.05 22.40
N ARG A 153 16.67 -9.65 21.15
CA ARG A 153 16.18 -10.30 19.94
C ARG A 153 17.25 -10.33 18.85
N VAL A 154 17.20 -11.37 18.02
CA VAL A 154 18.07 -11.59 16.87
C VAL A 154 17.25 -11.96 15.63
N MET A 155 17.87 -11.90 14.46
CA MET A 155 17.19 -12.19 13.20
C MET A 155 16.79 -13.68 13.13
N SER A 156 15.51 -13.93 12.83
CA SER A 156 14.95 -15.26 12.63
C SER A 156 15.43 -15.88 11.31
N ILE A 157 15.09 -17.16 11.08
CA ILE A 157 15.31 -17.81 9.77
C ILE A 157 14.54 -17.06 8.67
N GLU A 158 13.31 -16.64 8.94
CA GLU A 158 12.51 -15.87 7.98
C GLU A 158 13.16 -14.51 7.69
N GLY A 159 13.62 -13.79 8.72
CA GLY A 159 14.32 -12.51 8.53
C GLY A 159 15.56 -12.64 7.66
N ARG A 160 16.32 -13.74 7.85
CA ARG A 160 17.50 -14.06 7.04
C ARG A 160 17.13 -14.41 5.60
N ASP A 161 16.09 -15.20 5.39
CA ASP A 161 15.59 -15.57 4.06
C ASP A 161 15.08 -14.34 3.29
N GLN A 162 14.29 -13.48 3.93
CA GLN A 162 13.82 -12.23 3.32
C GLN A 162 14.99 -11.31 2.96
N ALA A 163 15.99 -11.17 3.84
CA ALA A 163 17.19 -10.37 3.56
C ALA A 163 18.00 -10.97 2.40
N SER A 164 18.23 -12.28 2.42
CA SER A 164 18.95 -13.01 1.39
C SER A 164 18.30 -12.82 0.02
N LYS A 165 16.98 -13.02 -0.09
CA LYS A 165 16.22 -12.80 -1.32
C LYS A 165 16.40 -11.37 -1.84
N ARG A 166 16.14 -10.37 -0.99
CA ARG A 166 16.26 -8.95 -1.37
C ARG A 166 17.67 -8.58 -1.83
N TRP A 167 18.70 -9.06 -1.14
CA TRP A 167 20.09 -8.76 -1.50
C TRP A 167 20.52 -9.46 -2.78
N TYR A 168 20.18 -10.74 -2.94
CA TYR A 168 20.56 -11.54 -4.10
C TYR A 168 19.85 -11.11 -5.38
N THR A 169 18.58 -10.69 -5.31
CA THR A 169 17.84 -10.16 -6.47
C THR A 169 18.01 -8.65 -6.65
N GLY A 170 18.76 -7.99 -5.76
CA GLY A 170 18.97 -6.55 -5.80
C GLY A 170 20.13 -6.13 -6.70
N ASP A 171 20.46 -4.84 -6.66
CA ASP A 171 21.52 -4.24 -7.49
C ASP A 171 22.94 -4.75 -7.17
N ARG A 172 23.09 -5.51 -6.08
CA ARG A 172 24.33 -6.13 -5.60
C ARG A 172 24.30 -7.66 -5.68
N GLY A 173 23.35 -8.18 -6.45
CA GLY A 173 23.27 -9.58 -6.86
C GLY A 173 24.08 -9.87 -8.13
N PRO A 174 24.15 -11.14 -8.55
CA PRO A 174 24.89 -11.56 -9.73
C PRO A 174 24.30 -11.01 -11.04
N ASP A 175 23.01 -10.68 -11.04
CA ASP A 175 22.28 -10.25 -12.22
C ASP A 175 22.34 -8.75 -12.52
N SER A 176 22.95 -7.97 -11.63
CA SER A 176 23.15 -6.54 -11.81
C SER A 176 24.00 -6.23 -13.04
N ALA A 177 23.79 -5.06 -13.65
CA ALA A 177 24.53 -4.64 -14.84
C ALA A 177 26.06 -4.59 -14.58
N ILE A 178 26.48 -4.14 -13.39
CA ILE A 178 27.89 -4.09 -13.02
C ILE A 178 28.49 -5.49 -12.87
N ALA A 179 27.77 -6.44 -12.27
CA ALA A 179 28.24 -7.82 -12.11
C ALA A 179 28.40 -8.52 -13.45
N LYS A 180 27.44 -8.34 -14.38
CA LYS A 180 27.50 -8.91 -15.73
C LYS A 180 28.69 -8.42 -16.55
N MET A 181 29.18 -7.22 -16.27
CA MET A 181 30.33 -6.61 -16.94
C MET A 181 31.65 -6.83 -16.17
N ALA A 182 31.57 -7.36 -14.95
CA ALA A 182 32.74 -7.59 -14.13
C ALA A 182 33.55 -8.79 -14.64
N PRO A 183 34.89 -8.72 -14.61
CA PRO A 183 35.74 -9.79 -15.11
C PRO A 183 35.72 -11.04 -14.23
N LYS A 184 35.48 -10.88 -12.93
CA LYS A 184 35.51 -11.96 -11.93
C LYS A 184 34.52 -11.69 -10.80
N PRO A 185 34.00 -12.76 -10.16
CA PRO A 185 33.08 -12.63 -9.05
C PRO A 185 33.78 -12.22 -7.74
N CYS A 186 33.00 -11.73 -6.78
CA CYS A 186 33.47 -11.26 -5.48
C CYS A 186 34.11 -12.38 -4.66
N VAL A 187 33.64 -13.63 -4.78
CA VAL A 187 34.22 -14.79 -4.07
C VAL A 187 35.70 -15.03 -4.38
N SER A 188 36.18 -14.60 -5.56
CA SER A 188 37.61 -14.68 -5.92
C SER A 188 38.41 -13.43 -5.58
N CYS A 189 37.78 -12.38 -5.07
CA CYS A 189 38.41 -11.09 -4.83
C CYS A 189 39.08 -11.03 -3.46
N GLY A 190 40.33 -10.60 -3.41
CA GLY A 190 41.08 -10.40 -2.16
C GLY A 190 40.53 -9.29 -1.24
N PHE A 191 39.63 -8.43 -1.76
CA PHE A 191 38.93 -7.40 -0.98
C PHE A 191 37.56 -7.85 -0.46
N PHE A 192 37.16 -9.10 -0.69
CA PHE A 192 35.90 -9.65 -0.22
C PHE A 192 36.02 -10.13 1.22
N VAL A 193 35.24 -9.53 2.11
CA VAL A 193 35.17 -9.91 3.52
C VAL A 193 33.86 -10.68 3.76
N PRO A 194 33.89 -12.00 4.03
CA PRO A 194 32.67 -12.77 4.28
C PRO A 194 31.93 -12.26 5.52
N ILE A 195 30.60 -12.15 5.44
CA ILE A 195 29.76 -11.86 6.61
C ILE A 195 29.76 -13.08 7.54
N SER A 196 29.58 -12.90 8.86
CA SER A 196 29.54 -14.02 9.81
C SER A 196 28.22 -14.82 9.74
N GLY A 197 28.18 -15.97 10.42
CA GLY A 197 26.97 -16.77 10.58
C GLY A 197 26.47 -17.46 9.31
N SER A 198 25.16 -17.70 9.25
CA SER A 198 24.53 -18.52 8.19
C SER A 198 24.53 -17.87 6.80
N LEU A 199 24.74 -16.55 6.69
CA LEU A 199 24.78 -15.83 5.41
C LEU A 199 26.17 -15.86 4.75
N ARG A 200 27.21 -16.30 5.47
CA ARG A 200 28.62 -16.28 5.03
C ARG A 200 28.89 -16.97 3.70
N GLY A 201 28.08 -17.98 3.36
CA GLY A 201 28.24 -18.78 2.16
C GLY A 201 27.75 -18.09 0.89
N SER A 202 26.95 -17.02 1.02
CA SER A 202 26.29 -16.37 -0.11
C SER A 202 26.55 -14.86 -0.17
N PHE A 203 27.00 -14.23 0.91
CA PHE A 203 27.20 -12.78 0.98
C PHE A 203 28.48 -12.38 1.73
N GLY A 204 29.02 -11.23 1.34
CA GLY A 204 30.15 -10.57 2.00
C GLY A 204 30.05 -9.06 1.86
N VAL A 205 31.07 -8.36 2.33
CA VAL A 205 31.23 -6.90 2.22
C VAL A 205 32.46 -6.61 1.39
N CYS A 206 32.36 -5.64 0.47
CA CYS A 206 33.53 -5.13 -0.24
C CYS A 206 34.31 -4.15 0.64
N ALA A 207 35.63 -4.37 0.76
CA ALA A 207 36.54 -3.49 1.51
C ALA A 207 37.49 -2.70 0.59
N ASN A 208 37.18 -2.59 -0.70
CA ASN A 208 38.00 -1.86 -1.66
C ASN A 208 37.50 -0.43 -1.81
N ALA A 209 38.22 0.55 -1.24
CA ALA A 209 37.83 1.96 -1.23
C ALA A 209 37.64 2.61 -2.62
N ILE A 210 38.24 2.05 -3.68
CA ILE A 210 38.04 2.54 -5.06
C ILE A 210 36.87 1.86 -5.77
N SER A 211 36.32 0.78 -5.20
CA SER A 211 35.14 0.11 -5.72
C SER A 211 33.89 0.94 -5.44
N PRO A 212 32.93 1.02 -6.38
CA PRO A 212 31.60 1.57 -6.06
C PRO A 212 30.85 0.74 -5.01
N GLU A 213 31.37 -0.44 -4.66
CA GLU A 213 30.79 -1.36 -3.69
C GLU A 213 31.37 -1.25 -2.28
N ASP A 214 32.31 -0.32 -2.04
CA ASP A 214 32.93 -0.17 -0.73
C ASP A 214 31.90 -0.03 0.40
N ALA A 215 32.11 -0.80 1.48
CA ALA A 215 31.22 -0.88 2.62
C ALA A 215 29.75 -1.23 2.26
N ARG A 216 29.53 -2.02 1.20
CA ARG A 216 28.23 -2.58 0.83
C ARG A 216 28.23 -4.10 0.89
N VAL A 217 27.07 -4.67 1.20
CA VAL A 217 26.84 -6.10 1.10
C VAL A 217 26.68 -6.48 -0.36
N VAL A 218 27.43 -7.50 -0.79
CA VAL A 218 27.42 -8.06 -2.15
C VAL A 218 27.25 -9.58 -2.09
N SER A 219 26.61 -10.18 -3.08
CA SER A 219 26.59 -11.63 -3.20
C SER A 219 27.96 -12.18 -3.61
N VAL A 220 28.25 -13.42 -3.29
CA VAL A 220 29.53 -14.08 -3.62
C VAL A 220 29.80 -14.13 -5.13
N ASP A 221 28.75 -14.20 -5.92
CA ASP A 221 28.74 -14.21 -7.39
C ASP A 221 28.48 -12.83 -8.02
N HIS A 222 28.33 -11.78 -7.21
CA HIS A 222 28.40 -10.39 -7.68
C HIS A 222 29.80 -10.10 -8.22
N GLY A 223 29.97 -9.01 -8.96
CA GLY A 223 31.28 -8.56 -9.40
C GLY A 223 31.32 -7.05 -9.60
N CYS A 224 32.50 -6.48 -9.48
CA CYS A 224 32.76 -5.08 -9.80
C CYS A 224 34.00 -4.96 -10.68
N GLY A 225 34.23 -3.76 -11.24
CA GLY A 225 35.41 -3.47 -12.06
C GLY A 225 36.73 -3.38 -11.27
N ALA A 226 36.68 -3.30 -9.93
CA ALA A 226 37.84 -3.09 -9.06
C ALA A 226 38.30 -4.38 -8.37
N HIS A 227 38.41 -5.48 -9.12
CA HIS A 227 38.85 -6.78 -8.60
C HIS A 227 40.34 -6.73 -8.20
N SER A 228 40.73 -7.43 -7.13
CA SER A 228 42.12 -7.44 -6.62
C SER A 228 43.15 -7.96 -7.61
N GLU A 229 42.69 -8.72 -8.60
CA GLU A 229 43.52 -9.30 -9.67
C GLU A 229 43.37 -8.56 -11.00
N ALA A 230 42.68 -7.42 -11.02
CA ALA A 230 42.67 -6.52 -12.16
C ALA A 230 43.98 -5.72 -12.18
N THR A 231 45.04 -6.35 -12.66
CA THR A 231 46.35 -5.72 -12.86
C THR A 231 46.44 -5.07 -14.23
N LEU A 232 47.14 -3.92 -14.32
CA LEU A 232 47.47 -3.25 -15.58
C LEU A 232 48.38 -4.08 -16.48
#